data_AF-A0A915IGA8-F1
#
_entry.id   AF-A0A915IGA8-F1
#
_cell.length_a   1.000
_cell.length_b   1.000
_cell.length_c   1.000
_cell.angle_alpha   90.00
_cell.angle_beta   90.00
_cell.angle_gamma   90.00
#
_symmetry.space_group_name_H-M   'P 1'
#
loop_
_entity.id
_entity.type
_entity.pdbx_description
1 polymer ?
#
loop_
_entity_poly.entity_id
_entity_poly.type
_entity_poly.pdbx_seq_one_letter_code
_entity_poly.pdbx_strand_id
1 'polypeptide(L)'
;YLCRPDANVYDIEFTRFKIRDLDTGVILFEIAKPPCGDRPVNKFRMIERHFFRDKLLKSFDFEFGFCIPNSKNTCEHIYEFPQLPEDLTEI
;
A
#
# COMPACT_ATOMS: atom_id res chain seq x y z
N TYR A 1 1.30 1.20 -17.30
CA TYR A 1 0.27 1.64 -16.33
C TYR A 1 -1.11 1.40 -16.91
N LEU A 2 -2.12 1.17 -16.06
CA LEU A 2 -3.51 0.87 -16.48
C LEU A 2 -4.41 2.11 -16.59
N CYS A 3 -3.96 3.26 -16.10
CA CYS A 3 -4.65 4.54 -16.22
C CYS A 3 -3.63 5.67 -16.44
N ARG A 4 -4.14 6.83 -16.88
CA ARG A 4 -3.36 8.06 -17.01
C ARG A 4 -3.36 8.84 -15.69
N PRO A 5 -2.35 9.69 -15.42
CA PRO A 5 -2.27 10.46 -14.18
C PRO A 5 -3.46 11.40 -13.92
N ASP A 6 -4.03 11.98 -14.98
CA ASP A 6 -5.21 12.85 -14.96
C ASP A 6 -6.49 12.13 -14.51
N ALA A 7 -6.51 10.78 -14.51
CA ALA A 7 -7.61 10.00 -13.95
C ALA A 7 -7.69 10.11 -12.41
N ASN A 8 -6.64 10.60 -11.73
CA ASN A 8 -6.66 10.89 -10.30
C ASN A 8 -7.43 12.20 -9.99
N VAL A 9 -8.72 12.23 -10.32
CA VAL A 9 -9.60 13.41 -10.13
C VAL A 9 -9.87 13.76 -8.66
N TYR A 10 -9.49 12.86 -7.75
CA TYR A 10 -9.58 13.03 -6.30
C TYR A 10 -8.27 13.55 -5.69
N ASP A 11 -7.21 13.67 -6.49
CA ASP A 11 -5.88 14.11 -6.04
C ASP A 11 -5.37 13.27 -4.86
N ILE A 12 -5.60 11.95 -4.93
CA ILE A 12 -5.15 11.00 -3.91
C ILE A 12 -3.63 10.93 -3.99
N GLU A 13 -2.96 11.33 -2.91
CA GLU A 13 -1.52 11.10 -2.73
C GLU A 13 -1.25 10.26 -1.50
N PHE A 14 -0.30 9.32 -1.63
CA PHE A 14 0.28 8.64 -0.47
C PHE A 14 1.22 9.60 0.25
N THR A 15 0.73 10.14 1.36
CA THR A 15 1.46 11.13 2.15
C THR A 15 2.26 10.52 3.29
N ARG A 16 2.02 9.25 3.62
CA ARG A 16 2.89 8.49 4.52
C ARG A 16 2.81 7.00 4.22
N PHE A 17 3.95 6.36 4.12
CA PHE A 17 4.06 4.91 4.02
C PHE A 17 5.20 4.45 4.91
N LYS A 18 4.94 3.43 5.74
CA LYS A 18 5.88 2.92 6.73
C LYS A 18 5.85 1.39 6.75
N ILE A 19 7.01 0.78 6.58
CA ILE A 19 7.21 -0.66 6.74
C ILE A 19 8.02 -0.87 8.02
N ARG A 20 7.52 -1.76 8.88
CA ARG A 20 8.15 -2.15 10.13
C ARG A 20 8.21 -3.66 10.22
N ASP A 21 9.36 -4.19 10.57
CA ASP A 21 9.53 -5.57 11.00
C ASP A 21 8.87 -5.74 12.39
N LEU A 22 7.93 -6.69 12.49
CA LEU A 22 7.17 -6.92 13.72
C LEU A 22 7.98 -7.63 14.81
N ASP A 23 8.96 -8.46 14.45
CA ASP A 23 9.73 -9.24 15.41
C ASP A 23 10.78 -8.36 16.09
N THR A 24 11.47 -7.54 15.31
CA THR A 24 12.54 -6.66 15.81
C THR A 24 12.07 -5.25 16.14
N GLY A 25 10.90 -4.85 15.63
CA GLY A 25 10.40 -3.47 15.70
C GLY A 25 11.13 -2.49 14.78
N VAL A 26 12.10 -2.95 13.99
CA VAL A 26 12.92 -2.10 13.10
C VAL A 26 12.05 -1.53 11.99
N ILE A 27 12.19 -0.23 11.74
CA ILE A 27 11.56 0.44 10.59
C ILE A 27 12.44 0.18 9.38
N LEU A 28 11.94 -0.61 8.44
CA LEU A 28 12.67 -0.96 7.21
C LEU A 28 12.56 0.16 6.16
N PHE A 29 11.44 0.89 6.15
CA PHE A 29 11.20 1.98 5.20
C PHE A 29 10.19 2.97 5.77
N GLU A 30 10.44 4.27 5.59
CA GLU A 30 9.45 5.31 5.87
C GLU A 30 9.61 6.47 4.88
N ILE A 31 8.49 6.89 4.28
CA ILE A 31 8.41 8.11 3.48
C ILE A 31 7.21 8.93 3.96
N ALA A 32 7.37 10.25 4.03
CA ALA A 32 6.31 11.18 4.38
C ALA A 32 6.31 12.42 3.46
N LYS A 33 5.12 12.89 3.11
CA LYS A 33 4.83 14.13 2.38
C LYS A 33 3.74 14.90 3.17
N PRO A 34 3.63 16.23 3.00
CA PRO A 34 2.55 16.99 3.59
C PRO A 34 1.16 16.52 3.08
N PRO A 35 0.10 16.59 3.90
CA PRO A 35 -1.25 16.24 3.48
C PRO A 35 -1.72 17.17 2.35
N CYS A 36 -2.26 16.58 1.28
CA CYS A 36 -2.96 17.27 0.21
C CYS A 36 -4.33 16.60 -0.02
N GLY A 37 -5.31 17.37 -0.51
CA GLY A 37 -6.64 16.88 -0.87
C GLY A 37 -7.77 17.51 -0.04
N ASP A 38 -8.49 18.45 -0.63
CA ASP A 38 -9.66 19.11 -0.04
C ASP A 38 -10.98 18.32 -0.25
N ARG A 39 -10.92 17.18 -0.95
CA ARG A 39 -12.10 16.42 -1.38
C ARG A 39 -12.28 15.13 -0.58
N PRO A 40 -13.50 14.80 -0.12
CA PRO A 40 -13.77 13.53 0.53
C PRO A 40 -13.64 12.37 -0.47
N VAL A 41 -12.98 11.30 -0.05
CA VAL A 41 -12.87 10.06 -0.83
C VAL A 41 -13.71 8.98 -0.15
N ASN A 42 -14.67 8.44 -0.89
CA ASN A 42 -15.52 7.34 -0.43
C ASN A 42 -15.05 6.04 -1.05
N LYS A 43 -15.09 4.94 -0.28
CA LYS A 43 -14.80 3.57 -0.74
C LYS A 43 -13.42 3.44 -1.38
N PHE A 44 -12.40 4.07 -0.78
CA PHE A 44 -11.03 3.92 -1.28
C PHE A 44 -10.58 2.48 -1.08
N ARG A 45 -10.23 1.81 -2.19
CA ARG A 45 -9.78 0.42 -2.21
C ARG A 45 -8.49 0.30 -3.02
N MET A 46 -7.49 -0.38 -2.46
CA MET A 46 -6.21 -0.66 -3.13
C MET A 46 -6.04 -2.16 -3.27
N ILE A 47 -5.74 -2.61 -4.50
CA ILE A 47 -5.39 -4.00 -4.78
C ILE A 47 -3.91 -4.04 -5.16
N GLU A 48 -3.09 -4.63 -4.30
CA GLU A 48 -1.66 -4.79 -4.51
C GLU A 48 -1.34 -6.24 -4.88
N ARG A 49 -0.59 -6.46 -5.97
CA ARG A 49 -0.26 -7.81 -6.45
C ARG A 49 1.24 -7.94 -6.66
N HIS A 50 1.83 -8.96 -6.03
CA HIS A 50 3.25 -9.27 -6.15
C HIS A 50 3.44 -10.47 -7.07
N PHE A 51 4.32 -10.31 -8.07
CA PHE A 51 4.62 -11.35 -9.04
C PHE A 51 6.12 -11.67 -9.03
N PHE A 52 6.45 -12.94 -9.25
CA PHE A 52 7.80 -13.38 -9.54
C PHE A 52 7.79 -14.23 -10.81
N ARG A 53 8.53 -13.82 -11.84
CA ARG A 53 8.55 -14.46 -13.17
C ARG A 53 7.14 -14.77 -13.70
N ASP A 54 6.29 -13.75 -13.71
CA ASP A 54 4.88 -13.81 -14.14
C ASP A 54 3.94 -14.70 -13.31
N LYS A 55 4.45 -15.35 -12.25
CA LYS A 55 3.62 -16.09 -11.28
C LYS A 55 3.18 -15.15 -10.16
N LEU A 56 1.87 -15.10 -9.90
CA LEU A 56 1.32 -14.37 -8.77
C LEU A 56 1.76 -15.05 -7.46
N LEU A 57 2.48 -14.32 -6.61
CA LEU A 57 2.90 -14.79 -5.29
C LEU A 57 1.81 -14.48 -4.25
N LYS A 58 1.34 -13.23 -4.24
CA LYS A 58 0.36 -12.77 -3.26
C LYS A 58 -0.45 -11.60 -3.84
N SER A 59 -1.72 -11.54 -3.47
CA SER A 59 -2.60 -10.40 -3.72
C SER A 59 -3.11 -9.90 -2.38
N PHE A 60 -2.98 -8.61 -2.15
CA PHE A 60 -3.54 -7.90 -1.02
C PHE A 60 -4.68 -7.01 -1.51
N ASP A 61 -5.74 -6.95 -0.72
CA ASP A 61 -6.95 -6.21 -1.03
C ASP A 61 -7.33 -5.37 0.18
N PHE A 62 -7.16 -4.07 0.05
CA PHE A 62 -7.25 -3.12 1.15
C PHE A 62 -8.44 -2.21 0.94
N GLU A 63 -9.43 -2.29 1.83
CA GLU A 63 -10.55 -1.35 1.85
C GLU A 63 -10.33 -0.30 2.96
N PHE A 64 -9.98 0.92 2.55
CA PHE A 64 -9.73 2.04 3.47
C PHE A 64 -11.03 2.74 3.91
N GLY A 65 -12.13 2.53 3.19
CA GLY A 65 -13.43 3.11 3.53
C GLY A 65 -13.53 4.60 3.21
N PHE A 66 -14.02 5.40 4.16
CA PHE A 66 -14.20 6.85 4.04
C PHE A 66 -12.96 7.59 4.54
N CYS A 67 -12.32 8.36 3.66
CA CYS A 67 -11.22 9.24 4.05
C CYS A 67 -11.79 10.61 4.43
N ILE A 68 -11.64 10.98 5.70
CA ILE A 68 -12.07 12.28 6.21
C ILE A 68 -11.17 13.37 5.58
N PRO A 69 -11.75 14.44 4.96
CA PRO A 69 -10.98 15.56 4.45
C PRO A 69 -10.16 16.24 5.55
N ASN A 70 -8.98 16.76 5.21
CA ASN A 70 -8.09 17.46 6.15
C ASN A 70 -7.67 16.64 7.39
N SER A 71 -7.73 15.31 7.32
CA SER A 71 -7.29 14.43 8.41
C SER A 71 -6.18 13.48 7.96
N LYS A 72 -5.42 12.95 8.93
CA LYS A 72 -4.50 11.83 8.70
C LYS A 72 -5.23 10.53 8.99
N ASN A 73 -5.46 9.73 7.96
CA ASN A 73 -6.00 8.38 8.10
C ASN A 73 -4.83 7.38 8.06
N THR A 74 -4.73 6.51 9.05
CA THR A 74 -3.68 5.47 9.12
C THR A 74 -4.33 4.11 8.94
N CYS A 75 -3.79 3.30 8.05
CA CYS A 75 -4.18 1.91 7.90
C CYS A 75 -2.93 1.05 8.14
N GLU A 76 -3.02 0.08 9.05
CA GLU A 76 -1.95 -0.86 9.32
C GLU A 76 -2.34 -2.22 8.75
N HIS A 77 -1.41 -2.84 8.00
CA HIS A 77 -1.56 -4.18 7.49
C HIS A 77 -0.36 -5.01 7.94
N ILE A 78 -0.67 -6.15 8.56
CA ILE A 78 0.32 -7.12 9.01
C ILE A 78 0.57 -8.09 7.85
N TYR A 79 1.80 -8.08 7.36
CA TYR A 79 2.23 -8.98 6.28
C TYR A 79 2.78 -10.26 6.90
N GLU A 80 2.06 -11.36 6.70
CA GLU A 80 2.64 -12.69 6.87
C GLU A 80 3.38 -13.06 5.58
N PHE A 81 4.70 -13.20 5.67
CA PHE A 81 5.50 -13.65 4.54
C PHE A 81 5.03 -15.05 4.09
N PRO A 82 4.68 -15.24 2.81
CA PRO A 82 4.34 -16.57 2.32
C PRO A 82 5.58 -17.46 2.40
N GLN A 83 5.37 -18.76 2.67
CA GLN A 83 6.46 -19.72 2.51
C GLN A 83 6.82 -19.80 1.03
N LEU A 84 8.00 -19.31 0.69
CA LEU A 84 8.53 -19.37 -0.66
C LEU A 84 9.13 -20.76 -0.89
N PRO A 85 8.84 -21.42 -2.02
CA PRO A 85 9.57 -22.61 -2.45
C PRO A 85 11.08 -22.37 -2.47
N GLU A 86 11.88 -23.35 -2.07
CA GLU A 86 13.35 -23.27 -1.97
C GLU A 86 14.00 -22.79 -3.29
N ASP A 87 13.50 -23.27 -4.43
CA ASP A 87 13.93 -22.89 -5.79
C ASP A 87 13.75 -21.39 -6.12
N LEU A 88 12.97 -20.66 -5.31
CA LEU A 88 12.70 -19.22 -5.47
C LEU A 88 13.49 -18.35 -4.49
N THR A 89 14.03 -18.94 -3.42
CA THR A 89 14.86 -18.27 -2.42
C THR A 89 16.35 -18.29 -2.73
N GLU A 90 16.79 -19.19 -3.62
CA GLU A 90 18.18 -19.29 -4.06
C GLU A 90 18.38 -18.59 -5.42
N ILE A 91 18.80 -17.31 -5.39
CA ILE A 91 19.32 -16.57 -6.55
C ILE A 91 20.59 -15.83 -6.14
#